data_AF-A0A1F7M754-F1
#
_entry.id   AF-A0A1F7M754-F1
#
_cell.length_a   1.000
_cell.length_b   1.000
_cell.length_c   1.000
_cell.angle_alpha   90.00
_cell.angle_beta   90.00
_cell.angle_gamma   90.00
#
_symmetry.space_group_name_H-M   'P 1'
#
loop_
_entity.id
_entity.type
_entity.pdbx_description
1 polymer ?
#
loop_
_entity_poly.entity_id
_entity_poly.type
_entity_poly.pdbx_seq_one_letter_code
_entity_poly.pdbx_strand_id
1 'polypeptide(L)'
;MSAHLPVSPIVLALALAWVAPPAAAQSRVAPAGRPVIQVPRGQGVERAADLEKLSAEVLRTTREYRASLEKLLEIYQRDVVTLSELVEVRRELLGRDVISRRELEVSEGLLAEADAKAAETRRWIAEADQVLLEAEVSEQIATLPPLPTGGYLATPTLIRFNGSAPWGLAGAAKIQRFFSARFGQPLPVSAFGQTAAHSRIGFDHRNAMDVAVHPDSAEGLGLMDYLRSAGIPFIAFRRAVAGEATGAHVHIGQPSRRITARR
;
A
#
# COMPACT_ATOMS: atom_id res chain seq x y z
N MET A 1 31.84 -41.65 -17.58
CA MET A 1 31.48 -42.43 -16.38
C MET A 1 30.02 -42.17 -16.09
N SER A 2 29.21 -43.20 -16.28
CA SER A 2 27.75 -43.22 -16.14
C SER A 2 27.32 -43.26 -14.67
N ALA A 3 26.19 -42.62 -14.36
CA ALA A 3 25.13 -43.06 -13.42
C ALA A 3 24.18 -41.86 -13.19
N HIS A 4 23.01 -41.79 -13.85
CA HIS A 4 21.72 -42.37 -13.47
C HIS A 4 20.95 -41.61 -12.35
N LEU A 5 19.77 -41.11 -12.77
CA LEU A 5 18.64 -40.47 -12.04
C LEU A 5 17.98 -41.43 -11.01
N PRO A 6 17.06 -40.99 -10.11
CA PRO A 6 15.63 -40.68 -10.42
C PRO A 6 15.10 -39.43 -9.68
N VAL A 7 14.09 -38.63 -10.09
CA VAL A 7 12.68 -38.81 -10.51
C VAL A 7 11.72 -39.33 -9.43
N SER A 8 11.00 -38.37 -8.81
CA SER A 8 9.58 -38.37 -8.36
C SER A 8 9.10 -39.37 -7.29
N PRO A 9 7.79 -39.38 -6.94
CA PRO A 9 7.14 -38.48 -5.99
C PRO A 9 6.45 -39.26 -4.84
N ILE A 10 6.15 -38.62 -3.70
CA ILE A 10 5.25 -39.23 -2.70
C ILE A 10 3.91 -38.50 -2.74
N VAL A 11 3.01 -39.08 -3.53
CA VAL A 11 1.56 -39.01 -3.33
C VAL A 11 1.25 -39.93 -2.15
N LEU A 12 0.59 -39.41 -1.12
CA LEU A 12 -0.10 -40.24 -0.14
C LEU A 12 -1.58 -39.82 -0.13
N ALA A 13 -2.41 -40.70 -0.69
CA ALA A 13 -3.86 -40.70 -0.57
C ALA A 13 -4.25 -41.97 0.20
N LEU A 14 -4.97 -41.83 1.31
CA LEU A 14 -5.71 -42.88 2.05
C LEU A 14 -6.44 -42.15 3.20
N ALA A 15 -7.68 -42.40 3.57
CA ALA A 15 -8.83 -43.08 2.98
C ALA A 15 -10.06 -42.67 3.81
N LEU A 16 -11.25 -42.68 3.21
CA LEU A 16 -12.52 -42.44 3.87
C LEU A 16 -12.80 -43.47 4.97
N ALA A 17 -13.31 -43.01 6.11
CA ALA A 17 -14.20 -43.78 6.97
C ALA A 17 -15.46 -42.94 7.23
N TRP A 18 -16.53 -43.26 6.49
CA TRP A 18 -17.89 -42.82 6.80
C TRP A 18 -18.41 -43.66 7.95
N VAL A 19 -18.71 -43.03 9.09
CA VAL A 19 -19.52 -43.61 10.15
C VAL A 19 -20.81 -42.81 10.22
N ALA A 20 -21.91 -43.41 9.77
CA ALA A 20 -23.25 -42.89 9.94
C ALA A 20 -23.76 -43.21 11.36
N PRO A 21 -24.32 -42.25 12.10
CA PRO A 21 -25.16 -42.55 13.24
C PRO A 21 -26.65 -42.71 12.82
N PRO A 22 -27.43 -43.50 13.58
CA PRO A 22 -28.77 -43.91 13.19
C PRO A 22 -29.79 -42.77 13.33
N ALA A 23 -30.76 -42.77 12.41
CA ALA A 23 -32.00 -42.03 12.54
C ALA A 23 -32.92 -42.75 13.55
N ALA A 24 -33.31 -42.06 14.62
CA ALA A 24 -34.45 -42.46 15.44
C ALA A 24 -35.15 -41.23 16.03
N ALA A 25 -36.46 -41.18 15.73
CA ALA A 25 -37.57 -40.63 16.50
C ALA A 25 -37.62 -39.11 16.81
N GLN A 26 -38.56 -38.48 16.11
CA GLN A 26 -39.18 -37.20 16.44
C GLN A 26 -39.88 -37.27 17.81
N SER A 27 -39.56 -36.33 18.70
CA SER A 27 -40.46 -35.90 19.78
C SER A 27 -40.71 -34.40 19.62
N ARG A 28 -41.97 -34.04 19.43
CA ARG A 28 -42.43 -32.65 19.35
C ARG A 28 -42.37 -32.02 20.75
N VAL A 29 -41.54 -30.99 20.90
CA VAL A 29 -41.60 -30.05 22.04
C VAL A 29 -41.82 -28.63 21.48
N ALA A 30 -42.74 -27.91 22.10
CA ALA A 30 -43.22 -26.57 21.74
C ALA A 30 -42.10 -25.50 21.70
N PRO A 31 -42.30 -24.36 20.99
CA PRO A 31 -41.23 -23.40 20.74
C PRO A 31 -40.92 -22.59 22.01
N ALA A 32 -39.85 -22.96 22.70
CA ALA A 32 -39.19 -22.09 23.67
C ALA A 32 -38.48 -20.96 22.93
N GLY A 33 -38.64 -19.74 23.42
CA GLY A 33 -38.16 -18.51 22.79
C GLY A 33 -36.67 -18.55 22.43
N ARG A 34 -36.31 -17.84 21.35
CA ARG A 34 -34.92 -17.64 20.93
C ARG A 34 -34.07 -17.21 22.13
N PRO A 35 -32.93 -17.86 22.42
CA PRO A 35 -32.01 -17.35 23.41
C PRO A 35 -31.49 -16.01 22.89
N VAL A 36 -31.88 -14.92 23.55
CA VAL A 36 -31.20 -13.63 23.41
C VAL A 36 -29.80 -13.86 23.96
N ILE A 37 -28.82 -14.04 23.08
CA ILE A 37 -27.41 -13.93 23.45
C ILE A 37 -27.22 -12.48 23.89
N GLN A 38 -27.33 -12.23 25.19
CA GLN A 38 -26.88 -10.98 25.78
C GLN A 38 -25.37 -10.94 25.62
N VAL A 39 -24.88 -10.19 24.63
CA VAL A 39 -23.47 -9.87 24.53
C VAL A 39 -23.12 -9.09 25.81
N PRO A 40 -22.18 -9.58 26.65
CA PRO A 40 -21.81 -8.87 27.86
C PRO A 40 -21.32 -7.47 27.47
N ARG A 41 -21.93 -6.42 28.06
CA ARG A 41 -21.67 -4.99 27.78
C ARG A 41 -20.20 -4.55 27.98
N GLY A 42 -19.31 -5.42 28.46
CA GLY A 42 -17.87 -5.16 28.66
C GLY A 42 -16.93 -5.69 27.57
N GLN A 43 -17.30 -6.74 26.82
CA GLN A 43 -16.38 -7.37 25.85
C GLN A 43 -16.10 -6.52 24.60
N GLY A 44 -17.01 -5.60 24.27
CA GLY A 44 -16.82 -4.68 23.14
C GLY A 44 -15.82 -3.56 23.43
N VAL A 45 -15.75 -3.12 24.69
CA VAL A 45 -14.84 -2.04 25.11
C VAL A 45 -13.42 -2.57 25.28
N GLU A 46 -13.24 -3.75 25.87
CA GLU A 46 -11.91 -4.38 25.95
C GLU A 46 -11.36 -4.74 24.57
N ARG A 47 -12.16 -5.35 23.69
CA ARG A 47 -11.73 -5.60 22.30
C ARG A 47 -11.41 -4.32 21.54
N ALA A 48 -12.16 -3.24 21.75
CA ALA A 48 -11.87 -1.95 21.12
C ALA A 48 -10.54 -1.38 21.62
N ALA A 49 -10.29 -1.43 22.92
CA ALA A 49 -9.02 -0.98 23.52
C ALA A 49 -7.83 -1.85 23.08
N ASP A 50 -8.02 -3.16 22.93
CA ASP A 50 -6.98 -4.06 22.43
C ASP A 50 -6.66 -3.80 20.95
N LEU A 51 -7.70 -3.54 20.14
CA LEU A 51 -7.52 -3.14 18.74
C LEU A 51 -6.79 -1.79 18.63
N GLU A 52 -7.09 -0.82 19.49
CA GLU A 52 -6.41 0.47 19.53
C GLU A 52 -4.93 0.32 19.90
N LYS A 53 -4.60 -0.52 20.89
CA LYS A 53 -3.21 -0.83 21.26
C LYS A 53 -2.44 -1.50 20.12
N LEU A 54 -3.03 -2.52 19.49
CA LEU A 54 -2.45 -3.18 18.31
C LEU A 54 -2.24 -2.17 17.18
N SER A 55 -3.16 -1.22 17.03
CA SER A 55 -3.10 -0.19 16.01
C SER A 55 -1.94 0.79 16.22
N ALA A 56 -1.72 1.22 17.46
CA ALA A 56 -0.62 2.10 17.84
C ALA A 56 0.73 1.38 17.69
N GLU A 57 0.78 0.10 18.05
CA GLU A 57 1.96 -0.74 17.92
C GLU A 57 2.38 -0.94 16.46
N VAL A 58 1.41 -1.17 15.57
CA VAL A 58 1.67 -1.29 14.12
C VAL A 58 2.19 0.04 13.56
N LEU A 59 1.63 1.19 13.94
CA LEU A 59 2.16 2.49 13.51
C LEU A 59 3.56 2.77 14.06
N ARG A 60 3.84 2.40 15.32
CA ARG A 60 5.17 2.50 15.94
C ARG A 60 6.20 1.69 15.16
N THR A 61 5.94 0.40 14.95
CA THR A 61 6.84 -0.50 14.21
C THR A 61 7.04 -0.07 12.76
N THR A 62 6.02 0.57 12.16
CA THR A 62 6.14 1.17 10.82
C THR A 62 7.10 2.35 10.81
N ARG A 63 7.01 3.27 11.77
CA ARG A 63 7.96 4.38 11.90
C ARG A 63 9.39 3.89 12.13
N GLU A 64 9.55 2.82 12.91
CA GLU A 64 10.86 2.17 13.12
C GLU A 64 11.39 1.53 11.84
N TYR A 65 10.53 0.87 11.07
CA TYR A 65 10.89 0.33 9.76
C TYR A 65 11.28 1.44 8.78
N ARG A 66 10.52 2.52 8.70
CA ARG A 66 10.86 3.71 7.91
C ARG A 66 12.22 4.27 8.30
N ALA A 67 12.48 4.45 9.60
CA ALA A 67 13.76 4.95 10.09
C ALA A 67 14.92 4.00 9.80
N SER A 68 14.69 2.68 9.77
CA SER A 68 15.73 1.71 9.39
C SER A 68 16.03 1.76 7.89
N LEU A 69 15.01 1.99 7.05
CA LEU A 69 15.19 2.21 5.62
C LEU A 69 15.98 3.49 5.33
N GLU A 70 15.79 4.57 6.09
CA GLU A 70 16.59 5.79 5.93
C GLU A 70 18.08 5.53 6.18
N LYS A 71 18.40 4.81 7.26
CA LYS A 71 19.78 4.40 7.55
C LYS A 71 20.37 3.55 6.42
N LEU A 72 19.56 2.65 5.84
CA LEU A 72 19.98 1.83 4.70
C LEU A 72 20.19 2.68 3.44
N LEU A 73 19.30 3.65 3.19
CA LEU A 73 19.41 4.55 2.05
C LEU A 73 20.70 5.37 2.12
N GLU A 74 21.07 5.88 3.29
CA GLU A 74 22.34 6.60 3.48
C GLU A 74 23.55 5.74 3.10
N ILE A 75 23.53 4.44 3.43
CA ILE A 75 24.61 3.51 3.06
C ILE A 75 24.69 3.41 1.54
N TYR A 76 23.58 3.11 0.86
CA TYR A 76 23.57 2.98 -0.59
C TYR A 76 23.87 4.29 -1.32
N GLN A 77 23.49 5.44 -0.77
CA GLN A 77 23.86 6.74 -1.32
C GLN A 77 25.37 6.99 -1.26
N ARG A 78 26.04 6.58 -0.16
CA ARG A 78 27.51 6.65 -0.07
C ARG A 78 28.15 5.74 -1.13
N ASP A 79 27.64 4.53 -1.31
CA ASP A 79 28.14 3.60 -2.34
C ASP A 79 27.99 4.19 -3.75
N VAL A 80 26.84 4.81 -4.06
CA VAL A 80 26.60 5.49 -5.35
C VAL A 80 27.64 6.60 -5.59
N VAL A 81 27.89 7.45 -4.59
CA VAL A 81 28.89 8.52 -4.71
C VAL A 81 30.28 7.94 -4.97
N THR A 82 30.73 6.98 -4.16
CA THR A 82 32.04 6.36 -4.30
C THR A 82 32.21 5.65 -5.64
N LEU A 83 31.19 4.92 -6.11
CA LEU A 83 31.24 4.22 -7.39
C LEU A 83 31.14 5.17 -8.58
N SER A 84 30.42 6.28 -8.45
CA SER A 84 30.37 7.33 -9.47
C SER A 84 31.76 7.95 -9.66
N GLU A 85 32.44 8.30 -8.56
CA GLU A 85 33.81 8.82 -8.61
C GLU A 85 34.78 7.80 -9.25
N LEU A 86 34.65 6.51 -8.90
CA LEU A 86 35.46 5.45 -9.50
C LEU A 86 35.23 5.30 -11.01
N VAL A 87 33.97 5.39 -11.46
CA VAL A 87 33.62 5.34 -12.88
C VAL A 87 34.26 6.49 -13.65
N GLU A 88 34.21 7.71 -13.12
CA GLU A 88 34.84 8.88 -13.75
C GLU A 88 36.36 8.70 -13.88
N VAL A 89 37.04 8.26 -12.81
CA VAL A 89 38.49 7.96 -12.87
C VAL A 89 38.80 6.89 -13.92
N ARG A 90 37.99 5.83 -14.00
CA ARG A 90 38.19 4.77 -15.00
C ARG A 90 37.92 5.23 -16.42
N ARG A 91 36.97 6.14 -16.66
CA ARG A 91 36.75 6.76 -17.97
C ARG A 91 38.00 7.51 -18.44
N GLU A 92 38.62 8.28 -17.55
CA GLU A 92 39.88 8.97 -17.86
C GLU A 92 41.03 8.02 -18.17
N LEU A 93 41.18 6.94 -17.39
CA LEU A 93 42.22 5.93 -17.61
C LEU A 93 42.02 5.17 -18.92
N LEU A 94 40.77 4.87 -19.29
CA LEU A 94 40.45 4.26 -20.58
C LEU A 94 40.80 5.21 -21.73
N GLY A 95 40.52 6.52 -21.57
CA GLY A 95 40.91 7.54 -22.56
C GLY A 95 42.42 7.71 -22.74
N ARG A 96 43.22 7.14 -21.82
CA ARG A 96 44.69 7.07 -21.89
C ARG A 96 45.20 5.66 -22.25
N ASP A 97 44.32 4.74 -22.62
CA ASP A 97 44.62 3.33 -22.90
C ASP A 97 45.32 2.58 -21.75
N VAL A 98 45.12 3.01 -20.49
CA VAL A 98 45.73 2.39 -19.30
C VAL A 98 44.94 1.18 -18.82
N ILE A 99 43.61 1.20 -18.98
CA ILE A 99 42.71 0.09 -18.64
C ILE A 99 41.96 -0.40 -19.87
N SER A 100 41.42 -1.61 -19.78
CA SER A 100 40.54 -2.15 -20.82
C SER A 100 39.11 -1.60 -20.70
N ARG A 101 38.37 -1.59 -21.81
CA ARG A 101 36.93 -1.27 -21.81
C ARG A 101 36.15 -2.16 -20.83
N ARG A 102 36.56 -3.42 -20.69
CA ARG A 102 35.88 -4.38 -19.81
C ARG A 102 35.95 -3.96 -18.34
N GLU A 103 37.05 -3.34 -17.90
CA GLU A 103 37.20 -2.87 -16.53
C GLU A 103 36.33 -1.64 -16.21
N LEU A 104 36.12 -0.77 -17.20
CA LEU A 104 35.15 0.32 -17.08
C LEU A 104 33.73 -0.22 -16.98
N GLU A 105 33.33 -1.14 -17.87
CA GLU A 105 31.99 -1.76 -17.86
C GLU A 105 31.66 -2.42 -16.51
N VAL A 106 32.65 -3.08 -15.88
CA VAL A 106 32.45 -3.68 -14.55
C VAL A 106 32.15 -2.60 -13.50
N SER A 107 32.86 -1.48 -13.51
CA SER A 107 32.57 -0.36 -12.59
C SER A 107 31.22 0.29 -12.85
N GLU A 108 30.85 0.48 -14.12
CA GLU A 108 29.55 1.02 -14.49
C GLU A 108 28.41 0.08 -14.07
N GLY A 109 28.61 -1.24 -14.17
CA GLY A 109 27.68 -2.23 -13.67
C GLY A 109 27.49 -2.17 -12.15
N LEU A 110 28.58 -2.00 -11.38
CA LEU A 110 28.51 -1.83 -9.93
C LEU A 110 27.77 -0.54 -9.53
N LEU A 111 28.04 0.58 -10.22
CA LEU A 111 27.32 1.83 -10.01
C LEU A 111 25.82 1.65 -10.27
N ALA A 112 25.45 1.03 -11.39
CA ALA A 112 24.06 0.76 -11.73
C ALA A 112 23.34 -0.11 -10.68
N GLU A 113 24.05 -1.10 -10.11
CA GLU A 113 23.51 -1.92 -9.01
C GLU A 113 23.28 -1.10 -7.74
N ALA A 114 24.23 -0.25 -7.36
CA ALA A 114 24.11 0.63 -6.20
C ALA A 114 22.94 1.64 -6.37
N ASP A 115 22.82 2.23 -7.56
CA ASP A 115 21.72 3.12 -7.92
C ASP A 115 20.36 2.41 -7.83
N ALA A 116 20.28 1.17 -8.32
CA ALA A 116 19.06 0.37 -8.23
C ALA A 116 18.64 0.11 -6.77
N LYS A 117 19.60 -0.23 -5.90
CA LYS A 117 19.35 -0.44 -4.46
C LYS A 117 18.90 0.85 -3.76
N ALA A 118 19.53 1.99 -4.07
CA ALA A 118 19.13 3.29 -3.54
C ALA A 118 17.73 3.70 -4.03
N ALA A 119 17.41 3.45 -5.31
CA ALA A 119 16.09 3.73 -5.88
C ALA A 119 15.00 2.84 -5.26
N GLU A 120 15.28 1.55 -5.07
CA GLU A 120 14.35 0.62 -4.41
C GLU A 120 14.08 1.01 -2.96
N THR A 121 15.13 1.34 -2.20
CA THR A 121 14.98 1.78 -0.80
C THR A 121 14.15 3.06 -0.71
N ARG A 122 14.35 4.02 -1.63
CA ARG A 122 13.49 5.22 -1.72
C ARG A 122 12.03 4.87 -1.99
N ARG A 123 11.75 3.88 -2.85
CA ARG A 123 10.36 3.42 -3.08
C ARG A 123 9.74 2.85 -1.81
N TRP A 124 10.47 2.03 -1.05
CA TRP A 124 9.96 1.49 0.21
C TRP A 124 9.70 2.57 1.28
N ILE A 125 10.56 3.59 1.34
CA ILE A 125 10.33 4.75 2.21
C ILE A 125 9.05 5.46 1.80
N ALA A 126 8.89 5.79 0.51
CA ALA A 126 7.69 6.45 0.00
C ALA A 126 6.41 5.62 0.24
N GLU A 127 6.46 4.30 0.09
CA GLU A 127 5.31 3.44 0.42
C GLU A 127 4.98 3.45 1.92
N ALA A 128 5.99 3.40 2.80
CA ALA A 128 5.77 3.46 4.25
C ALA A 128 5.16 4.79 4.68
N ASP A 129 5.68 5.88 4.13
CA ASP A 129 5.20 7.24 4.35
C ASP A 129 3.75 7.42 3.85
N GLN A 130 3.37 6.76 2.77
CA GLN A 130 2.00 6.85 2.27
C GLN A 130 1.00 6.26 3.26
N VAL A 131 1.30 5.07 3.78
CA VAL A 131 0.40 4.39 4.70
C VAL A 131 0.36 5.09 6.07
N LEU A 132 1.47 5.70 6.52
CA LEU A 132 1.49 6.51 7.73
C LEU A 132 0.59 7.74 7.60
N LEU A 133 0.69 8.49 6.50
CA LEU A 133 -0.19 9.61 6.18
C LEU A 133 -1.67 9.19 6.09
N GLU A 134 -1.97 8.08 5.40
CA GLU A 134 -3.33 7.53 5.31
C GLU A 134 -3.90 7.17 6.69
N ALA A 135 -3.06 6.63 7.58
CA ALA A 135 -3.45 6.30 8.94
C ALA A 135 -3.76 7.56 9.77
N GLU A 136 -2.89 8.57 9.73
CA GLU A 136 -3.09 9.85 10.42
C GLU A 136 -4.37 10.55 9.94
N VAL A 137 -4.60 10.57 8.63
CA VAL A 137 -5.80 11.17 8.07
C VAL A 137 -7.05 10.35 8.37
N SER A 138 -6.94 9.02 8.44
CA SER A 138 -8.06 8.18 8.88
C SER A 138 -8.47 8.51 10.33
N GLU A 139 -7.50 8.73 11.22
CA GLU A 139 -7.75 9.19 12.58
C GLU A 139 -8.34 10.61 12.59
N GLN A 140 -7.80 11.54 11.81
CA GLN A 140 -8.35 12.90 11.67
C GLN A 140 -9.79 12.87 11.16
N ILE A 141 -10.08 12.08 10.13
CA ILE A 141 -11.42 11.91 9.57
C ILE A 141 -12.40 11.35 10.61
N ALA A 142 -11.95 10.44 11.49
CA ALA A 142 -12.79 9.90 12.55
C ALA A 142 -13.22 10.94 13.59
N THR A 143 -12.45 12.03 13.75
CA THR A 143 -12.82 13.16 14.63
C THR A 143 -13.78 14.15 13.96
N LEU A 144 -13.90 14.13 12.63
CA LEU A 144 -14.74 15.04 11.88
C LEU A 144 -16.19 14.52 11.78
N PRO A 145 -17.19 15.41 11.65
CA PRO A 145 -18.56 15.00 11.38
C PRO A 145 -18.66 14.09 10.14
N PRO A 146 -19.49 13.04 10.16
CA PRO A 146 -19.68 12.18 8.99
C PRO A 146 -20.10 12.99 7.76
N LEU A 147 -19.37 12.80 6.66
CA LEU A 147 -19.67 13.47 5.40
C LEU A 147 -20.83 12.72 4.72
N PRO A 148 -21.99 13.35 4.43
CA PRO A 148 -23.09 12.68 3.74
C PRO A 148 -22.68 12.23 2.34
N THR A 149 -23.43 11.32 1.75
CA THR A 149 -23.24 10.91 0.35
C THR A 149 -23.35 12.12 -0.57
N GLY A 150 -22.38 12.27 -1.49
CA GLY A 150 -22.20 13.46 -2.34
C GLY A 150 -21.57 14.65 -1.62
N GLY A 151 -21.30 14.54 -0.32
CA GLY A 151 -20.69 15.60 0.47
C GLY A 151 -19.25 15.85 0.05
N TYR A 152 -18.84 17.11 0.18
CA TYR A 152 -17.51 17.60 -0.14
C TYR A 152 -16.98 18.41 1.05
N LEU A 153 -15.74 18.13 1.46
CA LEU A 153 -15.05 18.84 2.52
C LEU A 153 -13.67 19.24 2.02
N ALA A 154 -13.29 20.50 2.21
CA ALA A 154 -11.93 20.97 1.95
C ALA A 154 -11.42 21.70 3.19
N THR A 155 -10.29 21.24 3.72
CA THR A 155 -9.55 21.85 4.83
C THR A 155 -8.17 22.26 4.34
N PRO A 156 -7.39 23.05 5.10
CA PRO A 156 -6.01 23.35 4.71
C PRO A 156 -5.11 22.11 4.52
N THR A 157 -5.45 20.97 5.14
CA THR A 157 -4.64 19.74 5.09
C THR A 157 -5.11 18.74 4.04
N LEU A 158 -6.42 18.66 3.79
CA LEU A 158 -6.98 17.65 2.88
C LEU A 158 -8.25 18.13 2.16
N ILE A 159 -8.60 17.42 1.09
CA ILE A 159 -9.89 17.49 0.42
C ILE A 159 -10.51 16.11 0.47
N ARG A 160 -11.80 16.00 0.72
CA ARG A 160 -12.54 14.74 0.74
C ARG A 160 -13.84 14.89 -0.02
N PHE A 161 -14.14 13.90 -0.85
CA PHE A 161 -15.43 13.75 -1.49
C PHE A 161 -16.01 12.36 -1.21
N ASN A 162 -17.21 12.32 -0.65
CA ASN A 162 -17.90 11.06 -0.34
C ASN A 162 -18.85 10.68 -1.49
N GLY A 163 -18.29 10.24 -2.61
CA GLY A 163 -19.05 9.80 -3.78
C GLY A 163 -19.87 8.51 -3.56
N SER A 164 -20.96 8.36 -4.31
CA SER A 164 -21.84 7.17 -4.27
C SER A 164 -21.56 6.13 -5.34
N ALA A 165 -20.72 6.44 -6.33
CA ALA A 165 -20.48 5.53 -7.43
C ALA A 165 -19.75 4.28 -6.93
N PRO A 166 -20.13 3.08 -7.43
CA PRO A 166 -19.38 1.88 -7.14
C PRO A 166 -17.96 2.06 -7.69
N TRP A 167 -16.98 1.98 -6.80
CA TRP A 167 -15.57 2.09 -7.13
C TRP A 167 -14.86 0.76 -6.93
N GLY A 168 -13.91 0.48 -7.83
CA GLY A 168 -12.96 -0.63 -7.76
C GLY A 168 -11.91 -0.48 -8.84
N LEU A 169 -10.81 -1.25 -8.75
CA LEU A 169 -9.66 -1.09 -9.64
C LEU A 169 -9.96 -1.29 -11.14
N ALA A 170 -11.02 -2.02 -11.48
CA ALA A 170 -11.50 -2.13 -12.87
C ALA A 170 -11.85 -0.77 -13.49
N GLY A 171 -12.23 0.22 -12.67
CA GLY A 171 -12.51 1.59 -13.11
C GLY A 171 -11.26 2.40 -13.45
N ALA A 172 -10.07 1.95 -13.06
CA ALA A 172 -8.83 2.71 -13.19
C ALA A 172 -8.46 3.06 -14.62
N ALA A 173 -8.66 2.13 -15.56
CA ALA A 173 -8.35 2.36 -16.97
C ALA A 173 -9.12 3.56 -17.55
N LYS A 174 -10.32 3.85 -17.04
CA LYS A 174 -11.11 5.02 -17.48
C LYS A 174 -10.48 6.33 -16.98
N ILE A 175 -10.01 6.36 -15.73
CA ILE A 175 -9.31 7.52 -15.14
C ILE A 175 -7.99 7.77 -15.86
N GLN A 176 -7.21 6.72 -16.12
CA GLN A 176 -5.95 6.80 -16.85
C GLN A 176 -6.16 7.40 -18.25
N ARG A 177 -7.16 6.89 -19.00
CA ARG A 177 -7.49 7.45 -20.33
C ARG A 177 -7.93 8.90 -20.27
N PHE A 178 -8.78 9.26 -19.32
CA PHE A 178 -9.18 10.66 -19.12
C PHE A 178 -7.95 11.55 -18.88
N PHE A 179 -7.10 11.15 -17.94
CA PHE A 179 -5.93 11.95 -17.54
C PHE A 179 -4.97 12.14 -18.71
N SER A 180 -4.63 11.05 -19.42
CA SER A 180 -3.74 11.14 -20.59
C SER A 180 -4.34 11.91 -21.75
N ALA A 181 -5.64 11.81 -22.01
CA ALA A 181 -6.29 12.63 -23.02
C ALA A 181 -6.33 14.12 -22.64
N ARG A 182 -6.46 14.44 -21.35
CA ARG A 182 -6.59 15.82 -20.85
C ARG A 182 -5.25 16.54 -20.73
N PHE A 183 -4.20 15.83 -20.32
CA PHE A 183 -2.90 16.40 -19.93
C PHE A 183 -1.72 15.92 -20.79
N GLY A 184 -1.93 14.94 -21.68
CA GLY A 184 -0.89 14.45 -22.58
C GLY A 184 0.20 13.60 -21.91
N GLN A 185 -0.01 13.18 -20.66
CA GLN A 185 0.94 12.37 -19.87
C GLN A 185 0.21 11.18 -19.22
N PRO A 186 0.90 10.08 -18.91
CA PRO A 186 0.31 8.98 -18.14
C PRO A 186 -0.10 9.46 -16.74
N LEU A 187 -1.16 8.87 -16.18
CA LEU A 187 -1.55 9.10 -14.79
C LEU A 187 -0.41 8.60 -13.87
N PRO A 188 0.18 9.45 -13.01
CA PRO A 188 1.29 9.06 -12.14
C PRO A 188 0.78 8.27 -10.93
N VAL A 189 0.45 7.00 -11.15
CA VAL A 189 -0.02 6.10 -10.09
C VAL A 189 1.15 5.77 -9.15
N SER A 190 1.02 6.09 -7.86
CA SER A 190 2.00 5.76 -6.82
C SER A 190 1.70 4.44 -6.12
N ALA A 191 0.43 4.05 -6.02
CA ALA A 191 0.02 2.75 -5.53
C ALA A 191 -1.24 2.26 -6.27
N PHE A 192 -1.23 0.99 -6.68
CA PHE A 192 -2.35 0.38 -7.39
C PHE A 192 -2.88 -0.82 -6.60
N GLY A 193 -3.93 -0.62 -5.82
CA GLY A 193 -4.47 -1.65 -4.95
C GLY A 193 -3.58 -1.91 -3.74
N GLN A 194 -3.69 -3.12 -3.17
CA GLN A 194 -2.95 -3.53 -1.99
C GLN A 194 -1.44 -3.62 -2.26
N THR A 195 -0.63 -2.86 -1.50
CA THR A 195 0.84 -2.97 -1.55
C THR A 195 1.39 -3.78 -0.37
N ALA A 196 2.70 -4.06 -0.41
CA ALA A 196 3.40 -4.72 0.70
C ALA A 196 3.36 -3.86 1.97
N ALA A 197 3.56 -2.54 1.85
CA ALA A 197 3.44 -1.60 2.96
C ALA A 197 2.03 -1.66 3.59
N HIS A 198 0.97 -1.54 2.79
CA HIS A 198 -0.41 -1.65 3.29
C HIS A 198 -0.64 -2.97 4.04
N SER A 199 -0.12 -4.08 3.52
CA SER A 199 -0.29 -5.40 4.13
C SER A 199 0.44 -5.53 5.47
N ARG A 200 1.66 -5.00 5.57
CA ARG A 200 2.45 -5.00 6.82
C ARG A 200 1.80 -4.15 7.90
N ILE A 201 1.16 -3.06 7.51
CA ILE A 201 0.59 -2.07 8.42
C ILE A 201 -0.91 -2.37 8.71
N GLY A 202 -1.45 -3.41 8.07
CA GLY A 202 -2.83 -3.84 8.28
C GLY A 202 -3.86 -2.85 7.78
N PHE A 203 -3.58 -2.13 6.69
CA PHE A 203 -4.55 -1.29 5.98
C PHE A 203 -5.04 -1.98 4.70
N ASP A 204 -6.35 -1.93 4.47
CA ASP A 204 -7.01 -2.48 3.30
C ASP A 204 -7.10 -1.43 2.19
N HIS A 205 -6.23 -1.59 1.20
CA HIS A 205 -6.13 -0.73 0.03
C HIS A 205 -6.55 -1.46 -1.27
N ARG A 206 -7.16 -2.65 -1.17
CA ARG A 206 -7.45 -3.52 -2.33
C ARG A 206 -8.35 -2.88 -3.40
N ASN A 207 -9.21 -1.95 -3.00
CA ASN A 207 -10.13 -1.25 -3.89
C ASN A 207 -9.83 0.24 -3.98
N ALA A 208 -8.57 0.63 -3.81
CA ALA A 208 -8.13 2.02 -3.93
C ALA A 208 -6.85 2.12 -4.75
N MET A 209 -6.57 3.32 -5.25
CA MET A 209 -5.30 3.64 -5.89
C MET A 209 -4.88 5.05 -5.50
N ASP A 210 -3.58 5.28 -5.45
CA ASP A 210 -3.03 6.59 -5.15
C ASP A 210 -2.34 7.16 -6.38
N VAL A 211 -2.49 8.46 -6.57
CA VAL A 211 -1.95 9.21 -7.69
C VAL A 211 -1.09 10.34 -7.15
N ALA A 212 0.19 10.34 -7.51
CA ALA A 212 1.17 11.34 -7.12
C ALA A 212 0.99 12.66 -7.90
N VAL A 213 -0.17 13.30 -7.73
CA VAL A 213 -0.45 14.66 -8.20
C VAL A 213 -0.81 15.55 -7.03
N HIS A 214 -0.29 16.79 -7.06
CA HIS A 214 -0.64 17.78 -6.05
C HIS A 214 -2.10 18.22 -6.23
N PRO A 215 -2.97 18.19 -5.19
CA PRO A 215 -4.40 18.50 -5.34
C PRO A 215 -4.67 19.88 -5.91
N ASP A 216 -3.87 20.88 -5.54
CA ASP A 216 -4.06 22.25 -6.03
C ASP A 216 -3.33 22.54 -7.37
N SER A 217 -2.69 21.55 -8.01
CA SER A 217 -2.15 21.72 -9.38
C SER A 217 -3.25 21.66 -10.43
N ALA A 218 -2.96 22.07 -11.67
CA ALA A 218 -3.91 21.97 -12.77
C ALA A 218 -4.33 20.51 -13.04
N GLU A 219 -3.39 19.56 -12.94
CA GLU A 219 -3.65 18.13 -13.04
C GLU A 219 -4.49 17.62 -11.88
N GLY A 220 -4.15 18.00 -10.65
CA GLY A 220 -4.88 17.61 -9.44
C GLY A 220 -6.32 18.10 -9.47
N LEU A 221 -6.55 19.38 -9.76
CA LEU A 221 -7.87 19.98 -9.88
C LEU A 221 -8.70 19.27 -10.96
N GLY A 222 -8.14 19.08 -12.16
CA GLY A 222 -8.85 18.42 -13.25
C GLY A 222 -9.14 16.94 -12.97
N LEU A 223 -8.24 16.22 -12.27
CA LEU A 223 -8.50 14.87 -11.80
C LEU A 223 -9.66 14.85 -10.79
N MET A 224 -9.61 15.70 -9.76
CA MET A 224 -10.66 15.76 -8.74
C MET A 224 -12.02 16.17 -9.31
N ASP A 225 -12.06 17.09 -10.26
CA ASP A 225 -13.29 17.46 -10.96
C ASP A 225 -13.88 16.28 -11.74
N TYR A 226 -13.04 15.53 -12.44
CA TYR A 226 -13.47 14.32 -13.12
C TYR A 226 -14.03 13.29 -12.12
N LEU A 227 -13.32 13.02 -11.02
CA LEU A 227 -13.74 12.07 -9.99
C LEU A 227 -15.07 12.48 -9.36
N ARG A 228 -15.25 13.76 -9.04
CA ARG A 228 -16.51 14.33 -8.56
C ARG A 228 -17.64 14.11 -9.56
N SER A 229 -17.41 14.43 -10.83
CA SER A 229 -18.43 14.28 -11.88
C SER A 229 -18.83 12.82 -12.10
N ALA A 230 -17.90 11.89 -11.90
CA ALA A 230 -18.13 10.46 -11.99
C ALA A 230 -18.70 9.86 -10.70
N GLY A 231 -18.86 10.65 -9.64
CA GLY A 231 -19.32 10.18 -8.33
C GLY A 231 -18.33 9.27 -7.61
N ILE A 232 -17.05 9.26 -8.01
CA ILE A 232 -16.01 8.40 -7.45
C ILE A 232 -15.47 9.05 -6.16
N PRO A 233 -15.49 8.35 -5.02
CA PRO A 233 -14.95 8.89 -3.76
C PRO A 233 -13.43 9.08 -3.84
N PHE A 234 -12.93 10.10 -3.16
CA PHE A 234 -11.49 10.32 -3.02
C PHE A 234 -11.15 11.13 -1.76
N ILE A 235 -9.87 11.06 -1.40
CA ILE A 235 -9.21 11.93 -0.43
C ILE A 235 -7.98 12.51 -1.12
N ALA A 236 -7.80 13.82 -1.09
CA ALA A 236 -6.64 14.50 -1.64
C ALA A 236 -5.83 15.12 -0.50
N PHE A 237 -4.54 14.83 -0.46
CA PHE A 237 -3.63 15.26 0.60
C PHE A 237 -2.83 16.46 0.10
N ARG A 238 -2.92 17.61 0.78
CA ARG A 238 -2.24 18.85 0.36
C ARG A 238 -0.82 18.99 0.87
N ARG A 239 -0.47 18.30 1.96
CA ARG A 239 0.84 18.42 2.60
C ARG A 239 1.49 17.05 2.72
N ALA A 240 2.81 17.06 2.59
CA ALA A 240 3.64 16.05 3.23
C ALA A 240 3.55 16.24 4.74
N VAL A 241 3.38 15.16 5.49
CA VAL A 241 3.55 15.19 6.95
C VAL A 241 5.02 15.45 7.25
N ALA A 242 5.30 16.27 8.27
CA ALA A 242 6.67 16.62 8.61
C ALA A 242 7.47 15.35 8.99
N GLY A 243 8.53 15.07 8.23
CA GLY A 243 9.31 13.84 8.39
C GLY A 243 8.84 12.66 7.54
N GLU A 244 7.88 12.85 6.63
CA GLU A 244 7.47 11.85 5.64
C GLU A 244 7.87 12.29 4.22
N ALA A 245 8.36 11.34 3.42
CA ALA A 245 8.75 11.54 2.02
C ALA A 245 7.55 11.50 1.06
N THR A 246 6.34 11.17 1.53
CA THR A 246 5.14 11.27 0.69
C THR A 246 4.72 12.70 0.51
N GLY A 247 4.75 13.11 -0.75
CA GLY A 247 4.21 14.39 -1.17
C GLY A 247 2.68 14.40 -1.22
N ALA A 248 2.16 15.55 -1.61
CA ALA A 248 0.76 15.72 -1.95
C ALA A 248 0.32 14.72 -3.02
N HIS A 249 -0.80 14.02 -2.78
CA HIS A 249 -1.32 12.98 -3.66
C HIS A 249 -2.84 12.87 -3.57
N VAL A 250 -3.46 12.11 -4.47
CA VAL A 250 -4.91 11.82 -4.47
C VAL A 250 -5.12 10.33 -4.30
N HIS A 251 -5.73 9.95 -3.18
CA HIS A 251 -6.25 8.62 -2.92
C HIS A 251 -7.65 8.47 -3.51
N ILE A 252 -7.78 7.57 -4.47
CA ILE A 252 -9.02 7.31 -5.21
C ILE A 252 -9.67 6.04 -4.67
N GLY A 253 -10.86 6.21 -4.12
CA GLY A 253 -11.64 5.14 -3.53
C GLY A 253 -12.19 5.50 -2.17
N GLN A 254 -12.69 4.46 -1.49
CA GLN A 254 -13.11 4.60 -0.10
C GLN A 254 -11.87 4.68 0.79
N PRO A 255 -11.91 5.48 1.88
CA PRO A 255 -10.80 5.55 2.82
C PRO A 255 -10.34 4.15 3.24
N SER A 256 -9.03 3.91 3.21
CA SER A 256 -8.41 2.69 3.69
C SER A 256 -8.89 2.36 5.10
N ARG A 257 -9.33 1.12 5.31
CA ARG A 257 -9.79 0.64 6.61
C ARG A 257 -8.76 -0.31 7.19
N ARG A 258 -8.68 -0.39 8.52
CA ARG A 258 -7.89 -1.44 9.16
C ARG A 258 -8.43 -2.80 8.73
N ILE A 259 -7.52 -3.68 8.30
CA ILE A 259 -7.77 -5.10 8.11
C ILE A 259 -8.00 -5.65 9.52
N THR A 260 -9.25 -5.68 9.94
CA THR A 260 -9.63 -6.51 11.08
C THR A 260 -9.36 -7.95 10.65
N ALA A 261 -8.51 -8.67 11.40
CA ALA A 261 -8.25 -10.08 11.16
C ALA A 261 -9.61 -10.76 10.92
N ARG A 262 -9.74 -11.41 9.77
CA ARG A 262 -10.96 -12.13 9.40
C ARG A 262 -11.37 -13.02 10.59
N ARG A 263 -12.65 -12.92 10.98
CA ARG A 263 -13.31 -13.91 11.83
C ARG A 263 -13.17 -15.32 11.24
#